data_AF-A0A1Z4ETK6-F1
#
_entry.id   AF-A0A1Z4ETK6-F1
#
_cell.length_a   1.000
_cell.length_b   1.000
_cell.length_c   1.000
_cell.angle_alpha   90.00
_cell.angle_beta   90.00
_cell.angle_gamma   90.00
#
_symmetry.space_group_name_H-M   'P 1'
#
loop_
_entity.id
_entity.type
_entity.pdbx_description
1 polymer ?
#
loop_
_entity_poly.entity_id
_entity_poly.type
_entity_poly.pdbx_seq_one_letter_code
_entity_poly.pdbx_strand_id
1 'polypeptide(L)'
;MAHMTPESANGSLAGALRGLAIGRIVLGVVSLAAPNVLAKASRVRATPELAYMTRIFGVRAVALGLGYLTSPTSERFRWQRLALMVDVTDTVHGAAHLIRGDIPRVSAAALVVLTGGYMSVGATRLAKDLARV
;
A
#
# COMPACT_ATOMS: atom_id res chain seq x y z
N MET A 1 30.04 -6.97 -5.09
CA MET A 1 28.62 -7.31 -5.33
C MET A 1 28.28 -8.46 -4.38
N ALA A 2 27.64 -8.18 -3.24
CA ALA A 2 27.46 -9.17 -2.18
C ALA A 2 26.38 -10.20 -2.59
N HIS A 3 26.76 -11.48 -2.59
CA HIS A 3 25.89 -12.59 -2.98
C HIS A 3 24.90 -12.89 -1.83
N MET A 4 23.66 -12.41 -1.97
CA MET A 4 22.62 -12.59 -0.94
C MET A 4 22.05 -14.02 -1.01
N THR A 5 22.05 -14.73 0.12
CA THR A 5 21.53 -16.11 0.20
C THR A 5 19.99 -16.14 0.15
N PRO A 6 19.36 -17.24 -0.30
CA PRO A 6 17.89 -17.34 -0.37
C PRO A 6 17.18 -17.09 0.97
N GLU A 7 17.81 -17.49 2.07
CA GLU A 7 17.28 -17.31 3.44
C GLU A 7 17.30 -15.85 3.88
N SER A 8 18.41 -15.14 3.66
CA SER A 8 18.52 -13.70 3.96
C SER A 8 17.58 -12.85 3.08
N ALA A 9 17.41 -13.23 1.81
CA ALA A 9 16.47 -12.59 0.90
C ALA A 9 15.00 -12.76 1.34
N ASN A 10 14.66 -13.88 1.98
CA ASN A 10 13.33 -14.09 2.55
C ASN A 10 13.11 -13.32 3.84
N GLY A 11 14.13 -13.27 4.71
CA GLY A 11 14.12 -12.45 5.92
C GLY A 11 13.91 -10.96 5.60
N SER A 12 14.62 -10.46 4.59
CA SER A 12 14.47 -9.09 4.08
C SER A 12 13.04 -8.80 3.58
N LEU A 13 12.46 -9.73 2.80
CA LEU A 13 11.10 -9.55 2.27
C LEU A 13 10.02 -9.62 3.36
N ALA A 14 10.18 -10.50 4.35
CA ALA A 14 9.28 -10.55 5.50
C ALA A 14 9.35 -9.25 6.33
N GLY A 15 10.55 -8.70 6.51
CA GLY A 15 10.76 -7.39 7.12
C GLY A 15 10.09 -6.27 6.32
N ALA A 16 10.27 -6.25 5.00
CA ALA A 16 9.62 -5.29 4.11
C ALA A 16 8.09 -5.34 4.23
N LEU A 17 7.49 -6.52 4.17
CA LEU A 17 6.03 -6.68 4.30
C LEU A 17 5.50 -6.21 5.67
N ARG A 18 6.24 -6.44 6.77
CA ARG A 18 5.89 -5.87 8.08
C ARG A 18 5.97 -4.34 8.05
N GLY A 19 7.02 -3.79 7.45
CA GLY A 19 7.16 -2.34 7.25
C GLY A 19 5.99 -1.75 6.47
N LEU A 20 5.57 -2.40 5.39
CA LEU A 20 4.40 -1.97 4.62
C LEU A 20 3.11 -2.06 5.44
N ALA A 21 2.94 -3.09 6.27
CA ALA A 21 1.75 -3.20 7.13
C ALA A 21 1.69 -2.07 8.17
N ILE A 22 2.82 -1.72 8.78
CA ILE A 22 2.94 -0.56 9.68
C ILE A 22 2.64 0.73 8.93
N GLY A 23 3.20 0.91 7.73
CA GLY A 23 2.94 2.07 6.88
C GLY A 23 1.46 2.25 6.56
N ARG A 24 0.73 1.15 6.27
CA ARG A 24 -0.74 1.18 6.07
C ARG A 24 -1.48 1.64 7.31
N ILE A 25 -1.08 1.17 8.50
CA ILE A 25 -1.72 1.59 9.76
C ILE A 25 -1.48 3.08 9.99
N VAL A 26 -0.24 3.55 9.87
CA VAL A 26 0.10 4.97 10.07
C VAL A 26 -0.66 5.86 9.10
N LEU A 27 -0.57 5.58 7.80
CA LEU A 27 -1.28 6.37 6.78
C LEU A 27 -2.80 6.28 6.94
N GLY A 28 -3.31 5.10 7.31
CA GLY A 28 -4.73 4.89 7.54
C GLY A 28 -5.27 5.67 8.74
N VAL A 29 -4.53 5.69 9.86
CA VAL A 29 -4.86 6.51 11.04
C VAL A 29 -4.85 8.00 10.70
N VAL A 30 -3.84 8.48 9.96
CA VAL A 30 -3.81 9.87 9.49
C VAL A 30 -5.00 10.17 8.57
N SER A 31 -5.38 9.23 7.70
CA SER A 31 -6.55 9.37 6.81
C SER A 31 -7.86 9.46 7.59
N LEU A 32 -7.97 8.77 8.74
CA LEU A 32 -9.14 8.81 9.61
C LEU A 32 -9.22 10.11 10.41
N ALA A 33 -8.12 10.47 11.06
CA ALA A 33 -8.07 11.58 11.99
C ALA A 33 -7.95 12.95 11.29
N ALA A 34 -7.19 13.00 10.20
CA ALA A 34 -6.78 14.26 9.55
C ALA A 34 -6.86 14.19 8.00
N PRO A 35 -8.01 13.83 7.41
CA PRO A 35 -8.13 13.69 5.94
C PRO A 35 -7.80 15.00 5.19
N ASN A 36 -8.11 16.15 5.78
CA ASN A 36 -7.84 17.46 5.17
C ASN A 36 -6.33 17.78 5.10
N VAL A 37 -5.52 17.20 5.99
CA VAL A 37 -4.05 17.32 5.93
C VAL A 37 -3.52 16.59 4.70
N LEU A 38 -4.06 15.41 4.40
CA LEU A 38 -3.68 14.64 3.22
C LEU A 38 -4.12 15.30 1.92
N ALA A 39 -5.33 15.88 1.89
CA ALA A 39 -5.80 16.68 0.76
C ALA A 39 -4.85 17.86 0.49
N LYS A 40 -4.47 18.60 1.55
CA LYS A 40 -3.51 19.71 1.45
C LYS A 40 -2.13 19.26 0.99
N ALA A 41 -1.60 18.17 1.55
CA ALA A 41 -0.32 17.60 1.13
C ALA A 41 -0.33 17.18 -0.35
N SER A 42 -1.47 16.71 -0.82
CA SER A 42 -1.72 16.34 -2.22
C SER A 42 -2.09 17.53 -3.10
N ARG A 43 -2.09 18.77 -2.59
CA ARG A 43 -2.51 19.98 -3.33
C ARG A 43 -3.89 19.84 -3.99
N VAL A 44 -4.77 19.04 -3.39
CA VAL A 44 -6.16 18.86 -3.82
C VAL A 44 -7.05 19.67 -2.89
N ARG A 45 -8.11 20.27 -3.44
CA ARG A 45 -9.11 20.99 -2.66
C ARG A 45 -9.79 20.02 -1.68
N ALA A 46 -9.75 20.33 -0.39
CA ALA A 46 -10.49 19.58 0.62
C ALA A 46 -12.00 19.83 0.44
N THR A 47 -12.76 18.75 0.31
CA THR A 47 -14.24 18.78 0.31
C THR A 47 -14.78 17.74 1.28
N PRO A 48 -16.02 17.87 1.78
CA PRO A 48 -16.64 16.87 2.66
C PRO A 48 -16.65 15.46 2.06
N GLU A 49 -16.91 15.34 0.75
CA GLU A 49 -16.94 14.07 0.02
C GLU A 49 -15.54 13.44 -0.05
N LEU A 50 -14.51 14.23 -0.36
CA LEU A 50 -13.12 13.75 -0.35
C LEU A 50 -12.70 13.32 1.06
N ALA A 51 -13.09 14.07 2.09
CA ALA A 51 -12.80 13.71 3.47
C ALA A 51 -13.50 12.40 3.88
N TYR A 52 -14.75 12.20 3.49
CA TYR A 52 -15.48 10.94 3.69
C TYR A 52 -14.79 9.77 2.98
N MET A 53 -14.46 9.91 1.70
CA MET A 53 -13.75 8.89 0.92
C MET A 53 -12.36 8.57 1.51
N THR A 54 -11.62 9.59 1.95
CA THR A 54 -10.30 9.42 2.57
C THR A 54 -10.40 8.62 3.88
N ARG A 55 -11.46 8.80 4.67
CA ARG A 55 -11.70 7.99 5.87
C ARG A 55 -12.02 6.53 5.54
N ILE A 56 -12.83 6.26 4.51
CA ILE A 56 -13.09 4.88 4.04
C ILE A 56 -11.79 4.19 3.61
N PHE A 57 -10.98 4.89 2.81
CA PHE A 57 -9.63 4.44 2.46
C PHE A 57 -8.79 4.13 3.71
N GLY A 58 -8.85 5.03 4.71
CA GLY A 58 -8.14 4.89 5.96
C GLY A 58 -8.51 3.63 6.74
N VAL A 59 -9.81 3.35 6.92
CA VAL A 59 -10.28 2.13 7.60
C VAL A 59 -9.75 0.88 6.89
N ARG A 60 -9.83 0.84 5.55
CA ARG A 60 -9.32 -0.28 4.74
C ARG A 60 -7.82 -0.50 4.96
N ALA A 61 -7.02 0.56 4.93
CA ALA A 61 -5.58 0.46 5.13
C ALA A 61 -5.24 -0.07 6.54
N VAL A 62 -5.91 0.45 7.58
CA VAL A 62 -5.74 -0.03 8.96
C VAL A 62 -6.12 -1.51 9.07
N ALA A 63 -7.27 -1.91 8.53
CA ALA A 63 -7.73 -3.30 8.60
C ALA A 63 -6.74 -4.28 7.94
N LEU A 64 -6.22 -3.95 6.75
CA LEU A 64 -5.22 -4.77 6.06
C LEU A 64 -3.90 -4.88 6.84
N GLY A 65 -3.42 -3.75 7.38
CA GLY A 65 -2.20 -3.71 8.17
C GLY A 65 -2.31 -4.51 9.47
N LEU A 66 -3.41 -4.31 10.22
CA LEU A 66 -3.70 -5.09 11.42
C LEU A 66 -3.83 -6.57 11.10
N GLY A 67 -4.64 -6.92 10.10
CA GLY A 67 -4.82 -8.30 9.66
C GLY A 67 -3.50 -9.00 9.36
N TYR A 68 -2.55 -8.34 8.69
CA TYR A 68 -1.23 -8.91 8.46
C TYR A 68 -0.38 -9.06 9.73
N LEU A 69 -0.34 -8.04 10.59
CA LEU A 69 0.53 -8.03 11.77
C LEU A 69 0.04 -8.96 12.88
N THR A 70 -1.27 -9.05 13.08
CA THR A 70 -1.88 -9.85 14.14
C THR A 70 -2.16 -11.29 13.73
N SER A 71 -2.14 -11.61 12.42
CA SER A 71 -2.33 -12.99 11.97
C SER A 71 -1.14 -13.90 12.32
N PRO A 72 -1.42 -15.19 12.62
CA PRO A 72 -0.40 -16.22 12.68
C PRO A 72 0.41 -16.28 11.38
N THR A 73 1.68 -16.68 11.47
CA THR A 73 2.58 -16.75 10.30
C THR A 73 2.00 -17.61 9.16
N SER A 74 1.27 -18.68 9.48
CA SER A 74 0.59 -19.56 8.52
C SER A 74 -0.51 -18.86 7.72
N GLU A 75 -1.09 -17.76 8.21
CA GLU A 75 -2.23 -17.06 7.61
C GLU A 75 -1.85 -15.72 6.97
N ARG A 76 -0.64 -15.22 7.24
CA ARG A 76 -0.16 -13.92 6.71
C ARG A 76 -0.21 -13.81 5.19
N PHE A 77 -0.07 -14.93 4.48
CA PHE A 77 -0.14 -14.93 3.01
C PHE A 77 -1.52 -14.48 2.49
N ARG A 78 -2.62 -14.77 3.21
CA ARG A 78 -3.97 -14.37 2.81
C ARG A 78 -4.13 -12.86 2.87
N TRP A 79 -3.71 -12.25 3.98
CA TRP A 79 -3.71 -10.80 4.15
C TRP A 79 -2.77 -10.10 3.19
N GLN A 80 -1.61 -10.69 2.92
CA GLN A 80 -0.69 -10.16 1.92
C GLN A 80 -1.30 -10.16 0.51
N ARG A 81 -2.03 -11.21 0.12
CA ARG A 81 -2.72 -11.29 -1.19
C ARG A 81 -3.87 -10.28 -1.30
N LEU A 82 -4.65 -10.10 -0.24
CA LEU A 82 -5.69 -9.06 -0.19
C LEU A 82 -5.09 -7.65 -0.30
N ALA A 83 -3.99 -7.40 0.42
CA ALA A 83 -3.27 -6.14 0.33
C ALA A 83 -2.72 -5.90 -1.08
N LEU A 84 -2.13 -6.91 -1.71
CA LEU A 84 -1.64 -6.83 -3.09
C LEU A 84 -2.76 -6.49 -4.08
N MET A 85 -3.94 -7.11 -3.94
CA MET A 85 -5.10 -6.79 -4.79
C MET A 85 -5.49 -5.31 -4.71
N VAL A 86 -5.49 -4.76 -3.49
CA VAL A 86 -5.76 -3.34 -3.26
C VAL A 86 -4.65 -2.47 -3.84
N ASP A 87 -3.39 -2.81 -3.61
CA ASP A 87 -2.24 -2.04 -4.10
C ASP A 87 -2.25 -1.98 -5.65
N VAL A 88 -2.48 -3.11 -6.32
CA VAL A 88 -2.61 -3.18 -7.79
C VAL A 88 -3.72 -2.25 -8.26
N THR A 89 -4.90 -2.34 -7.62
CA THR A 89 -6.07 -1.54 -8.02
C THR A 89 -5.80 -0.05 -7.84
N ASP A 90 -5.24 0.36 -6.70
CA ASP A 90 -4.90 1.74 -6.41
C ASP A 90 -3.84 2.27 -7.39
N THR A 91 -2.82 1.47 -7.72
CA THR A 91 -1.78 1.84 -8.69
C THR A 91 -2.35 2.02 -10.09
N VAL A 92 -3.22 1.12 -10.56
CA VAL A 92 -3.85 1.22 -11.89
C VAL A 92 -4.70 2.48 -11.99
N HIS A 93 -5.52 2.78 -10.97
CA HIS A 93 -6.34 3.99 -10.97
C HIS A 93 -5.48 5.25 -10.92
N GLY A 94 -4.44 5.28 -10.07
CA GLY A 94 -3.50 6.39 -10.00
C GLY A 94 -2.78 6.63 -11.34
N ALA A 95 -2.34 5.55 -12.00
CA ALA A 95 -1.68 5.62 -13.29
C ALA A 95 -2.62 6.14 -14.38
N ALA A 96 -3.89 5.71 -14.38
CA ALA A 96 -4.89 6.23 -15.29
C ALA A 96 -5.09 7.75 -15.14
N HIS A 97 -5.16 8.26 -13.91
CA HIS A 97 -5.24 9.70 -13.64
C HIS A 97 -3.95 10.45 -14.02
N LEU A 98 -2.78 9.84 -13.82
CA LEU A 98 -1.51 10.41 -14.26
C LEU A 98 -1.45 10.57 -15.79
N ILE A 99 -1.98 9.58 -16.53
CA ILE A 99 -2.06 9.58 -17.99
C ILE A 99 -3.07 10.64 -18.47
N ARG A 100 -4.24 10.72 -17.83
CA ARG A 100 -5.29 11.70 -18.17
C ARG A 100 -4.91 13.14 -17.83
N GLY A 101 -4.12 13.35 -16.78
CA GLY A 101 -3.76 14.68 -16.30
C GLY A 101 -4.93 15.46 -15.70
N ASP A 102 -5.96 14.77 -15.22
CA ASP A 102 -7.20 15.35 -14.64
C ASP A 102 -7.05 15.70 -13.15
N ILE A 103 -5.94 15.34 -12.52
CA ILE A 103 -5.53 15.77 -11.17
C ILE A 103 -4.08 16.29 -11.19
N PRO A 104 -3.62 17.04 -10.17
CA PRO A 104 -2.25 17.57 -10.13
C PRO A 104 -1.20 16.46 -10.33
N ARG A 105 -0.38 16.58 -11.38
CA ARG A 105 0.57 15.52 -11.81
C ARG A 105 1.52 15.06 -10.71
N VAL A 106 2.01 16.00 -9.89
CA VAL A 106 2.90 15.69 -8.76
C VAL A 106 2.21 14.76 -7.76
N SER A 107 0.93 14.99 -7.49
CA SER A 107 0.13 14.22 -6.55
C SER A 107 -0.22 12.85 -7.12
N ALA A 108 -0.64 12.79 -8.39
CA ALA A 108 -0.84 11.53 -9.10
C ALA A 108 0.43 10.68 -9.10
N ALA A 109 1.57 11.26 -9.48
CA ALA A 109 2.85 10.56 -9.51
C ALA A 109 3.27 10.06 -8.11
N ALA A 110 3.14 10.90 -7.08
CA ALA A 110 3.47 10.52 -5.71
C ALA A 110 2.63 9.33 -5.21
N LEU A 111 1.32 9.32 -5.49
CA LEU A 111 0.43 8.22 -5.09
C LEU A 111 0.70 6.94 -5.90
N VAL A 112 1.02 7.06 -7.19
CA VAL A 112 1.41 5.92 -8.03
C VAL A 112 2.73 5.32 -7.55
N VAL A 113 3.71 6.15 -7.19
CA VAL A 113 4.99 5.67 -6.65
C VAL A 113 4.78 4.95 -5.31
N LEU A 114 3.95 5.53 -4.43
CA LEU A 114 3.63 4.92 -3.13
C LEU A 114 2.96 3.55 -3.29
N THR A 115 1.85 3.50 -4.02
CA THR A 115 1.06 2.27 -4.20
C THR A 115 1.79 1.25 -5.07
N GLY A 116 2.51 1.71 -6.09
CA GLY A 116 3.34 0.88 -6.96
C GLY A 116 4.52 0.26 -6.21
N GLY A 117 5.10 0.97 -5.25
CA GLY A 117 6.09 0.43 -4.33
C GLY A 117 5.52 -0.73 -3.51
N TYR A 118 4.34 -0.54 -2.92
CA TYR A 118 3.65 -1.58 -2.13
C TYR A 118 3.30 -2.79 -2.99
N MET A 119 2.74 -2.55 -4.18
CA MET A 119 2.43 -3.54 -5.20
C MET A 119 3.69 -4.36 -5.58
N SER A 120 4.82 -3.71 -5.82
CA SER A 120 6.04 -4.40 -6.28
C SER A 120 6.57 -5.42 -5.25
N VAL A 121 6.53 -5.06 -3.96
CA VAL A 121 6.93 -5.95 -2.86
C VAL A 121 5.95 -7.11 -2.73
N GLY A 122 4.64 -6.84 -2.80
CA GLY A 122 3.61 -7.86 -2.75
C GLY A 122 3.67 -8.83 -3.94
N ALA A 123 3.89 -8.33 -5.15
CA ALA A 123 4.06 -9.13 -6.35
C ALA A 123 5.32 -10.00 -6.27
N THR A 124 6.42 -9.45 -5.77
CA THR A 124 7.66 -10.22 -5.52
C THR A 124 7.42 -11.36 -4.52
N ARG A 125 6.64 -11.12 -3.46
CA ARG A 125 6.26 -12.17 -2.51
C ARG A 125 5.43 -13.26 -3.17
N LEU A 126 4.41 -12.89 -3.93
CA LEU A 126 3.54 -13.82 -4.64
C LEU A 126 4.32 -14.67 -5.65
N ALA A 127 5.19 -14.06 -6.45
CA ALA A 127 6.03 -14.77 -7.40
C ALA A 127 6.92 -15.82 -6.72
N LYS A 128 7.53 -15.47 -5.57
CA LYS A 128 8.33 -16.42 -4.77
C LYS A 128 7.51 -17.55 -4.16
N ASP A 129 6.25 -17.32 -3.81
CA ASP A 129 5.37 -18.38 -3.32
C ASP A 129 4.99 -19.36 -4.43
N LEU A 130 4.69 -18.85 -5.63
CA LEU A 130 4.34 -19.69 -6.78
C LEU A 130 5.53 -20.51 -7.29
N ALA A 131 6.75 -19.99 -7.21
CA ALA A 131 7.96 -20.71 -7.63
C ALA A 131 8.41 -21.82 -6.65
N ARG A 132 7.73 -21.96 -5.50
CA ARG A 132 7.98 -23.03 -4.51
C ARG A 132 6.95 -24.15 -4.55
N VAL A 133 5.91 -23.99 -5.35
CA VAL A 133 4.90 -25.02 -5.67
C VAL A 133 5.46 -25.85 -6.82
#